data_AF-A0A2N5RIX4-F1
#
_entry.id   AF-A0A2N5RIX4-F1
#
_cell.length_a   1.000
_cell.length_b   1.000
_cell.length_c   1.000
_cell.angle_alpha   90.00
_cell.angle_beta   90.00
_cell.angle_gamma   90.00
#
_symmetry.space_group_name_H-M   'P 1'
#
loop_
_entity.id
_entity.type
_entity.pdbx_description
1 polymer ?
#
loop_
_entity_poly.entity_id
_entity_poly.type
_entity_poly.pdbx_seq_one_letter_code
_entity_poly.pdbx_strand_id
1 'polypeptide(L)'
;MHVKKISYGGLVSSLVILLLYVGNFTKSKFFFAALCSVFVGLLVEMFGKSAISLIAAIGILSFLIVPNPGYVLVFLALSFYTFFRKRSLITRFAYLNASFFILSMVAVKFFNVSFPNVPPILYVFGIAGLQVAFFIYDYLYNRMINYLISFVKERK
;
A
#
# COMPACT_ATOMS: atom_id res chain seq x y z
N MET A 1 -0.64 -26.76 -12.29
CA MET A 1 0.10 -25.52 -11.94
C MET A 1 -0.82 -24.29 -11.74
N HIS A 2 -1.85 -24.10 -12.57
CA HIS A 2 -2.81 -22.99 -12.45
C HIS A 2 -3.65 -22.99 -11.16
N VAL A 3 -4.19 -24.14 -10.76
CA VAL A 3 -5.05 -24.25 -9.56
C VAL A 3 -4.28 -23.83 -8.29
N LYS A 4 -3.07 -24.37 -8.08
CA LYS A 4 -2.19 -24.01 -6.95
C LYS A 4 -1.96 -22.49 -6.90
N LYS A 5 -1.66 -21.85 -8.04
CA LYS A 5 -1.42 -20.41 -8.13
C LYS A 5 -2.68 -19.60 -7.74
N ILE A 6 -3.85 -20.01 -8.20
CA ILE A 6 -5.13 -19.37 -7.88
C ILE A 6 -5.45 -19.51 -6.39
N SER A 7 -5.28 -20.70 -5.81
CA SER A 7 -5.49 -20.93 -4.38
C SER A 7 -4.58 -20.07 -3.51
N TYR A 8 -3.28 -19.99 -3.84
CA TYR A 8 -2.36 -19.08 -3.15
C TYR A 8 -2.77 -17.62 -3.29
N GLY A 9 -3.23 -17.21 -4.47
CA GLY A 9 -3.76 -15.87 -4.70
C GLY A 9 -4.93 -15.54 -3.80
N GLY A 10 -5.88 -16.48 -3.67
CA GLY A 10 -7.01 -16.37 -2.76
C GLY A 10 -6.59 -16.24 -1.30
N LEU A 11 -5.71 -17.12 -0.82
CA LEU A 11 -5.22 -17.09 0.57
C LEU A 11 -4.52 -15.77 0.92
N VAL A 12 -3.63 -15.28 0.06
CA VAL A 12 -2.93 -14.00 0.27
C VAL A 12 -3.93 -12.83 0.25
N SER A 13 -4.93 -12.87 -0.65
CA SER A 13 -5.98 -11.84 -0.70
C SER A 13 -6.83 -11.82 0.56
N SER A 14 -7.25 -12.98 1.06
CA SER A 14 -7.99 -13.10 2.32
C SER A 14 -7.17 -12.60 3.51
N LEU A 15 -5.88 -12.93 3.56
CA LEU A 15 -4.96 -12.43 4.58
C LEU A 15 -4.86 -10.90 4.55
N VAL A 16 -4.77 -10.30 3.35
CA VAL A 16 -4.76 -8.83 3.20
C VAL A 16 -6.02 -8.21 3.78
N ILE A 17 -7.21 -8.74 3.46
CA ILE A 17 -8.48 -8.23 4.01
C ILE A 17 -8.51 -8.35 5.54
N LEU A 18 -8.09 -9.49 6.08
CA LEU A 18 -8.04 -9.72 7.51
C LEU A 18 -7.09 -8.75 8.21
N LEU A 19 -5.89 -8.56 7.67
CA LEU A 19 -4.90 -7.63 8.22
C LEU A 19 -5.35 -6.17 8.12
N LEU A 20 -6.04 -5.78 7.04
CA LEU A 20 -6.65 -4.46 6.93
C LEU A 20 -7.72 -4.28 8.01
N TYR A 21 -8.64 -5.23 8.16
CA TYR A 21 -9.69 -5.15 9.16
C TYR A 21 -9.13 -5.05 10.59
N VAL A 22 -8.18 -5.92 10.95
CA VAL A 22 -7.51 -5.87 12.26
C VAL A 22 -6.74 -4.56 12.44
N GLY A 23 -5.97 -4.16 11.42
CA GLY A 23 -5.16 -2.94 11.44
C GLY A 23 -5.97 -1.68 11.69
N ASN A 24 -7.24 -1.64 11.25
CA ASN A 24 -8.16 -0.53 11.50
C ASN A 24 -8.37 -0.22 13.00
N PHE A 25 -8.34 -1.24 13.85
CA PHE A 25 -8.53 -1.09 15.31
C PHE A 25 -7.23 -0.81 16.06
N THR A 26 -6.10 -0.75 15.35
CA THR A 26 -4.79 -0.45 15.95
C THR A 26 -4.44 1.03 15.82
N LYS A 27 -3.47 1.49 16.61
CA LYS A 27 -2.84 2.81 16.42
C LYS A 27 -1.94 2.83 15.18
N SER A 28 -1.45 1.68 14.74
CA SER A 28 -0.47 1.52 13.66
C SER A 28 -1.10 1.26 12.30
N LYS A 29 -2.22 1.94 11.98
CA LYS A 29 -2.96 1.76 10.70
C LYS A 29 -2.04 1.83 9.49
N PHE A 30 -1.22 2.87 9.39
CA PHE A 30 -0.28 3.06 8.27
C PHE A 30 0.69 1.88 8.08
N PHE A 31 1.14 1.26 9.18
CA PHE A 31 1.98 0.07 9.11
C PHE A 31 1.23 -1.12 8.50
N PHE A 32 -0.01 -1.37 8.92
CA PHE A 32 -0.83 -2.45 8.34
C PHE A 32 -1.16 -2.19 6.86
N ALA A 33 -1.47 -0.95 6.45
CA ALA A 33 -1.64 -0.62 5.03
C ALA A 33 -0.36 -0.89 4.22
N ALA A 34 0.80 -0.47 4.73
CA ALA A 34 2.08 -0.72 4.11
C ALA A 34 2.39 -2.22 4.01
N LEU A 35 2.16 -2.98 5.09
CA LEU A 35 2.34 -4.43 5.10
C LEU A 35 1.42 -5.14 4.09
N CYS A 36 0.14 -4.77 4.05
CA CYS A 36 -0.81 -5.29 3.08
C CYS A 36 -0.40 -4.98 1.64
N SER A 37 0.16 -3.79 1.38
CA SER A 37 0.67 -3.43 0.05
C SER A 37 1.80 -4.35 -0.42
N VAL A 38 2.65 -4.85 0.49
CA VAL A 38 3.71 -5.83 0.15
C VAL A 38 3.11 -7.15 -0.32
N PHE A 39 2.07 -7.65 0.38
CA PHE A 39 1.36 -8.87 -0.03
C PHE A 39 0.64 -8.71 -1.37
N VAL A 40 0.03 -7.56 -1.60
CA VAL A 40 -0.52 -7.22 -2.92
C VAL A 40 0.57 -7.17 -3.99
N GLY A 41 1.74 -6.60 -3.66
CA GLY A 41 2.88 -6.61 -4.56
C GLY A 41 3.36 -8.01 -4.92
N LEU A 42 3.31 -8.97 -3.99
CA LEU A 42 3.55 -10.39 -4.27
C LEU A 42 2.52 -10.94 -5.27
N LEU A 43 1.24 -10.60 -5.11
CA LEU A 43 0.19 -10.98 -6.06
C LEU A 43 0.45 -10.40 -7.46
N VAL A 44 0.90 -9.15 -7.55
CA VAL A 44 1.28 -8.56 -8.84
C VAL A 44 2.48 -9.26 -9.46
N GLU A 45 3.49 -9.67 -8.69
CA GLU A 45 4.62 -10.43 -9.24
C GLU A 45 4.21 -11.86 -9.64
N MET A 46 3.19 -12.44 -9.00
CA MET A 46 2.62 -13.73 -9.40
C MET A 46 1.77 -13.63 -10.66
N PHE A 47 0.84 -12.69 -10.74
CA PHE A 47 -0.20 -12.62 -11.77
C PHE A 47 0.10 -11.58 -12.87
N GLY A 48 1.06 -10.68 -12.68
CA GLY A 48 1.40 -9.63 -13.63
C GLY A 48 0.28 -8.58 -13.71
N LYS A 49 -0.02 -8.11 -14.94
CA LYS A 49 -1.04 -7.07 -15.18
C LYS A 49 -2.45 -7.52 -14.78
N SER A 50 -2.76 -8.81 -14.79
CA SER A 50 -4.08 -9.30 -14.36
C SER A 50 -4.31 -9.13 -12.85
N ALA A 51 -3.28 -8.82 -12.07
CA ALA A 51 -3.47 -8.46 -10.66
C ALA A 51 -4.23 -7.15 -10.47
N ILE A 52 -4.37 -6.29 -11.49
CA ILE A 52 -5.13 -5.03 -11.36
C ILE A 52 -6.60 -5.30 -11.00
N SER A 53 -7.25 -6.29 -11.62
CA SER A 53 -8.63 -6.64 -11.28
C SER A 53 -8.74 -7.21 -9.86
N LEU A 54 -7.70 -7.91 -9.41
CA LEU A 54 -7.61 -8.44 -8.06
C LEU A 54 -7.43 -7.30 -7.03
N ILE A 55 -6.57 -6.31 -7.31
CA ILE A 55 -6.42 -5.11 -6.49
C ILE A 55 -7.76 -4.37 -6.38
N ALA A 56 -8.48 -4.22 -7.50
CA ALA A 56 -9.80 -3.60 -7.50
C ALA A 56 -10.79 -4.39 -6.63
N ALA A 57 -10.83 -5.72 -6.74
CA ALA A 57 -11.70 -6.57 -5.93
C ALA A 57 -11.36 -6.48 -4.43
N ILE A 58 -10.08 -6.54 -4.06
CA ILE A 58 -9.64 -6.34 -2.67
C ILE A 58 -10.02 -4.94 -2.19
N GLY A 59 -9.82 -3.91 -3.01
CA GLY A 59 -10.17 -2.53 -2.69
C GLY A 59 -11.66 -2.36 -2.40
N ILE A 60 -12.53 -2.84 -3.31
CA ILE A 60 -13.98 -2.79 -3.16
C ILE A 60 -14.41 -3.53 -1.88
N LEU A 61 -13.92 -4.75 -1.67
CA LEU A 61 -14.25 -5.53 -0.49
C LEU A 61 -13.76 -4.87 0.81
N SER A 62 -12.58 -4.23 0.76
CA SER A 62 -12.05 -3.47 1.88
C SER A 62 -12.92 -2.27 2.22
N PHE A 63 -13.45 -1.54 1.23
CA PHE A 63 -14.39 -0.43 1.47
C PHE A 63 -15.70 -0.89 2.11
N LEU A 64 -16.15 -2.12 1.83
CA LEU A 64 -17.37 -2.67 2.43
C LEU A 64 -17.18 -3.10 3.88
N ILE A 65 -16.00 -3.64 4.21
CA ILE A 65 -15.77 -4.31 5.51
C ILE A 65 -15.00 -3.41 6.49
N VAL A 66 -14.06 -2.61 6.01
CA VAL A 66 -13.18 -1.79 6.87
C VAL A 66 -13.87 -0.47 7.19
N PRO A 67 -14.11 -0.15 8.48
CA PRO A 67 -14.87 1.04 8.88
C PRO A 67 -14.26 2.39 8.45
N ASN A 68 -12.95 2.44 8.21
CA ASN A 68 -12.23 3.67 7.89
C ASN A 68 -11.89 3.74 6.39
N PRO A 69 -12.65 4.51 5.57
CA PRO A 69 -12.40 4.61 4.14
C PRO A 69 -11.09 5.33 3.82
N GLY A 70 -10.64 6.29 4.64
CA GLY A 70 -9.36 6.96 4.46
C GLY A 70 -8.17 6.00 4.58
N TYR A 71 -8.26 5.05 5.52
CA TYR A 71 -7.28 4.01 5.68
C TYR A 71 -7.25 3.04 4.48
N VAL A 72 -8.42 2.66 3.95
CA VAL A 72 -8.53 1.85 2.73
C VAL A 72 -7.94 2.58 1.52
N LEU A 73 -8.16 3.89 1.39
CA LEU A 73 -7.58 4.72 0.32
C LEU A 73 -6.05 4.74 0.37
N VAL A 74 -5.46 4.87 1.57
CA VAL A 74 -4.00 4.79 1.75
C VAL A 74 -3.48 3.42 1.30
N PHE A 75 -4.12 2.33 1.74
CA PHE A 75 -3.78 0.98 1.31
C PHE A 75 -3.86 0.83 -0.22
N LEU A 76 -4.92 1.36 -0.84
CA LEU A 76 -5.14 1.25 -2.28
C LEU A 76 -4.04 1.99 -3.05
N ALA A 77 -3.68 3.20 -2.63
CA ALA A 77 -2.56 3.94 -3.23
C ALA A 77 -1.24 3.17 -3.11
N LEU A 78 -0.92 2.65 -1.92
CA LEU A 78 0.32 1.87 -1.74
C LEU A 78 0.32 0.57 -2.54
N SER A 79 -0.83 -0.06 -2.78
CA SER A 79 -0.95 -1.31 -3.52
C SER A 79 -0.48 -1.22 -4.97
N PHE A 80 -0.60 -0.05 -5.60
CA PHE A 80 -0.14 0.19 -6.97
C PHE A 80 1.35 0.53 -7.05
N TYR A 81 2.03 0.77 -5.92
CA TYR A 81 3.46 1.08 -5.89
C TYR A 81 4.32 -0.03 -6.53
N THR A 82 3.94 -1.30 -6.46
CA THR A 82 4.70 -2.40 -7.09
C THR A 82 4.94 -2.18 -8.60
N PHE A 83 4.01 -1.57 -9.32
CA PHE A 83 4.17 -1.33 -10.77
C PHE A 83 5.34 -0.37 -11.07
N PHE A 84 5.71 0.46 -10.10
CA PHE A 84 6.80 1.43 -10.21
C PHE A 84 8.09 0.92 -9.56
N ARG A 85 8.03 -0.18 -8.80
CA ARG A 85 9.15 -0.76 -8.04
C ARG A 85 10.45 -0.95 -8.82
N LYS A 86 10.34 -1.38 -10.09
CA LYS A 86 11.48 -1.65 -10.99
C LYS A 86 11.89 -0.42 -11.82
N ARG A 87 11.27 0.74 -11.59
CA ARG A 87 11.61 2.02 -12.24
C ARG A 87 12.66 2.77 -11.44
N SER A 88 13.11 3.91 -11.97
CA SER A 88 14.09 4.77 -11.30
C SER A 88 13.61 5.21 -9.90
N LEU A 89 14.55 5.51 -9.00
CA LEU A 89 14.25 6.10 -7.68
C LEU A 89 13.33 7.33 -7.81
N ILE A 90 13.61 8.21 -8.78
CA ILE A 90 12.83 9.42 -9.03
C ILE A 90 11.37 9.06 -9.35
N THR A 91 11.12 8.08 -10.22
CA THR A 91 9.76 7.65 -10.57
C THR A 91 9.02 7.09 -9.37
N ARG A 92 9.69 6.30 -8.53
CA ARG A 92 9.10 5.69 -7.31
C ARG A 92 8.70 6.76 -6.30
N PHE A 93 9.58 7.74 -6.08
CA PHE A 93 9.31 8.85 -5.17
C PHE A 93 8.27 9.82 -5.73
N ALA A 94 8.28 10.09 -7.03
CA ALA A 94 7.23 10.85 -7.68
C ALA A 94 5.86 10.20 -7.48
N TYR A 95 5.78 8.87 -7.61
CA TYR A 95 4.55 8.13 -7.34
C TYR A 95 4.07 8.26 -5.89
N LEU A 96 4.97 8.10 -4.91
CA LEU A 96 4.63 8.21 -3.48
C LEU A 96 4.17 9.64 -3.11
N ASN A 97 4.88 10.66 -3.61
CA ASN A 97 4.52 12.06 -3.39
C ASN A 97 3.19 12.42 -4.08
N ALA A 98 2.98 12.00 -5.33
CA ALA A 98 1.72 12.22 -6.04
C ALA A 98 0.55 11.52 -5.34
N SER A 99 0.75 10.28 -4.88
CA SER A 99 -0.25 9.53 -4.13
C SER A 99 -0.61 10.21 -2.82
N PHE A 100 0.38 10.67 -2.06
CA PHE A 100 0.15 11.45 -0.83
C PHE A 100 -0.61 12.75 -1.11
N PHE A 101 -0.21 13.48 -2.16
CA PHE A 101 -0.87 14.72 -2.55
C PHE A 101 -2.34 14.50 -2.93
N ILE A 102 -2.63 13.50 -3.76
CA ILE A 102 -4.00 13.13 -4.16
C ILE A 102 -4.82 12.74 -2.92
N LEU A 103 -4.26 11.91 -2.03
CA LEU A 103 -4.94 11.51 -0.79
C LEU A 103 -5.21 12.71 0.12
N SER A 104 -4.29 13.67 0.19
CA SER A 104 -4.48 14.90 0.96
C SER A 104 -5.62 15.76 0.39
N MET A 105 -5.70 15.90 -0.94
CA MET A 105 -6.82 16.59 -1.59
C MET A 105 -8.16 15.90 -1.33
N VAL A 106 -8.18 14.57 -1.39
CA VAL A 106 -9.37 13.77 -1.06
C VAL A 106 -9.76 13.96 0.41
N ALA A 107 -8.78 13.96 1.33
CA ALA A 107 -9.00 14.19 2.75
C ALA A 107 -9.63 15.57 3.04
N VAL A 108 -9.10 16.62 2.41
CA VAL A 108 -9.64 17.99 2.55
C VAL A 108 -11.06 18.07 1.98
N LYS A 109 -11.29 17.55 0.77
CA LYS A 109 -12.56 17.72 0.04
C LYS A 109 -13.70 16.86 0.59
N PHE A 110 -13.43 15.62 0.99
CA PHE A 110 -14.46 14.65 1.35
C PHE A 110 -14.55 14.37 2.85
N PHE A 111 -13.50 14.71 3.62
CA PHE A 111 -13.45 14.43 5.06
C PHE A 111 -13.28 15.69 5.91
N ASN A 112 -13.37 16.89 5.32
CA ASN A 112 -13.23 18.19 5.98
C ASN A 112 -11.98 18.30 6.86
N VAL A 113 -10.90 17.63 6.47
CA VAL A 113 -9.63 17.69 7.18
C VAL A 113 -9.01 19.06 6.94
N SER A 114 -8.81 19.83 8.00
CA SER A 114 -8.09 21.09 7.95
C SER A 114 -6.60 20.87 8.20
N PHE A 115 -5.77 21.65 7.51
CA PHE A 115 -4.35 21.69 7.85
C PHE A 115 -4.18 22.43 9.19
N PRO A 116 -3.38 21.88 10.12
CA PRO A 116 -3.20 22.49 11.43
C PRO A 116 -2.52 23.85 11.30
N ASN A 117 -3.03 24.87 11.98
CA ASN A 117 -2.41 26.20 11.93
C ASN A 117 -1.11 26.21 12.77
N VAL A 118 0.00 25.82 12.15
CA VAL A 118 1.32 25.69 12.77
C VAL A 118 2.35 26.56 12.06
N PRO A 119 3.46 26.93 12.73
CA PRO A 119 4.53 27.69 12.12
C PRO A 119 5.05 27.03 10.82
N PRO A 120 5.40 27.80 9.77
CA PRO A 120 5.89 27.27 8.49
C PRO A 120 7.05 26.27 8.63
N ILE A 121 7.91 26.46 9.63
CA ILE A 121 9.03 25.55 9.91
C ILE A 121 8.58 24.12 10.25
N LEU A 122 7.43 23.94 10.91
CA LEU A 122 6.91 22.61 11.23
C LEU A 122 6.40 21.88 9.98
N TYR A 123 5.90 22.61 8.98
CA TYR A 123 5.58 22.02 7.68
C TYR A 123 6.82 21.51 6.95
N VAL A 124 7.93 22.26 7.00
CA VAL A 124 9.22 21.83 6.43
C VAL A 124 9.69 20.53 7.09
N PHE A 125 9.66 20.46 8.41
CA PHE A 125 9.99 19.23 9.15
C PHE A 125 9.03 18.08 8.83
N GLY A 126 7.73 18.37 8.68
CA GLY A 126 6.74 17.37 8.28
C GLY A 126 7.02 16.78 6.91
N ILE A 127 7.35 17.61 5.92
CA ILE A 127 7.70 17.17 4.56
C ILE A 127 9.02 16.38 4.59
N ALA A 128 10.03 16.84 5.33
CA ALA A 128 11.29 16.12 5.48
C ALA A 128 11.08 14.73 6.12
N GLY A 129 10.27 14.66 7.20
CA GLY A 129 9.89 13.40 7.84
C GLY A 129 9.14 12.46 6.91
N LEU A 130 8.25 12.99 6.06
CA LEU A 130 7.55 12.21 5.04
C LEU A 130 8.52 11.59 4.02
N GLN A 131 9.54 12.34 3.57
CA GLN A 131 10.53 11.78 2.66
C GLN A 131 11.34 10.66 3.32
N VAL A 132 11.72 10.82 4.59
CA VAL A 132 12.38 9.75 5.36
C VAL A 132 11.48 8.51 5.45
N ALA A 133 10.19 8.69 5.74
CA ALA A 133 9.23 7.58 5.75
C ALA A 133 9.10 6.89 4.39
N PHE A 134 9.12 7.63 3.29
CA PHE A 134 9.12 7.07 1.93
C PHE A 134 10.41 6.30 1.61
N PHE A 135 11.58 6.77 2.05
CA PHE A 135 12.82 6.02 1.94
C PHE A 135 12.78 4.70 2.71
N ILE A 136 12.31 4.74 3.95
CA ILE A 136 12.16 3.54 4.78
C ILE A 136 11.18 2.57 4.13
N TYR A 137 10.04 3.07 3.65
CA TYR A 137 9.04 2.27 2.95
C TYR A 137 9.61 1.64 1.68
N ASP A 138 10.28 2.41 0.80
CA ASP A 138 10.89 1.91 -0.44
C ASP A 138 11.88 0.77 -0.15
N TYR A 139 12.77 0.97 0.82
CA TYR A 139 13.76 -0.02 1.22
C TYR A 139 13.11 -1.30 1.76
N LEU A 140 12.22 -1.17 2.75
CA LEU A 140 11.57 -2.32 3.37
C LEU A 140 10.68 -3.07 2.39
N TYR A 141 9.89 -2.35 1.59
CA TYR A 141 9.02 -2.92 0.58
C TYR A 141 9.80 -3.80 -0.41
N ASN A 142 10.90 -3.26 -0.94
CA ASN A 142 11.74 -4.00 -1.88
C ASN A 142 12.37 -5.24 -1.25
N ARG A 143 12.91 -5.09 -0.04
CA ARG A 143 13.53 -6.21 0.69
C ARG A 143 12.52 -7.32 0.99
N MET A 144 11.34 -6.95 1.49
CA MET A 144 10.29 -7.91 1.80
C MET A 144 9.75 -8.62 0.56
N ILE A 145 9.45 -7.90 -0.52
CA ILE A 145 8.99 -8.55 -1.76
C ILE A 145 10.05 -9.49 -2.31
N ASN A 146 11.32 -9.09 -2.36
CA ASN A 146 12.36 -9.96 -2.89
C ASN A 146 12.51 -11.24 -2.06
N TYR A 147 12.41 -11.13 -0.73
CA TYR A 147 12.41 -12.27 0.18
C TYR A 147 11.19 -13.19 -0.01
N LEU A 148 10.00 -12.62 -0.16
CA LEU A 148 8.78 -13.40 -0.40
C LEU A 148 8.84 -14.12 -1.77
N ILE A 149 9.39 -13.47 -2.79
CA ILE A 149 9.57 -14.07 -4.12
C ILE A 149 10.56 -15.23 -4.07
N SER A 150 11.70 -15.11 -3.37
CA SER A 150 12.67 -16.19 -3.27
C SER A 150 12.05 -17.42 -2.60
N PHE A 151 11.31 -17.20 -1.51
CA PHE A 151 10.60 -18.28 -0.80
C PHE A 151 9.57 -18.99 -1.68
N VAL A 152 8.83 -18.25 -2.52
CA VAL A 152 7.86 -18.83 -3.46
C VAL A 152 8.53 -19.58 -4.62
N LYS A 153 9.74 -19.16 -5.04
CA LYS A 153 10.49 -19.83 -6.11
C LYS A 153 11.16 -21.13 -5.63
N GLU A 154 11.71 -21.16 -4.42
CA GLU A 154 12.33 -22.37 -3.84
C GLU A 154 11.34 -23.52 -3.60
N ARG A 155 10.03 -23.23 -3.59
CA ARG A 155 8.93 -24.20 -3.40
C ARG A 155 8.33 -24.71 -4.73
N LYS A 156 8.85 -24.28 -5.88
CA LYS A 156 8.44 -24.75 -7.21
C LYS A 156 9.39 -25.82 -7.72
#